data_AF-A0A8S0QGV7-F1
#
_entry.id   AF-A0A8S0QGV7-F1
#
_cell.length_a   1.000
_cell.length_b   1.000
_cell.length_c   1.000
_cell.angle_alpha   90.00
_cell.angle_beta   90.00
_cell.angle_gamma   90.00
#
_symmetry.space_group_name_H-M   'P 1'
#
loop_
_entity.id
_entity.type
_entity.pdbx_description
1 polymer ?
#
loop_
_entity_poly.entity_id
_entity_poly.type
_entity_poly.pdbx_seq_one_letter_code
_entity_poly.pdbx_strand_id
1 'polypeptide(L)'
;MKADLLLEGSFDEAIEGVDGVFHTASPVLVPYDTNIQENLIDPCIKGTLNVLNSCKKASSLKRVVLTSSCSSIRYRYDVQQVSPLNESHWSDPNYCKDYNLWYAYAKTIAEQEAWKVAEKSGIDLVVVNPSFVVGPLLAPQPTSTLLLILAVITGRKGEYPNTTVGFVHIDDVVSAHILAMEENNASGRLVCSSSVAHWSEIIEMLKAKYPSYPYENKCSSQEGDNNPHSMDSSKIIKLGLPPLRTLDQMFDDCIKSFQEKGFL
;
A
#
# COMPACT_ATOMS: atom_id res chain seq x y z
N MET A 1 17.02 15.46 13.89
CA MET A 1 15.99 14.70 14.62
C MET A 1 15.99 13.26 14.15
N LYS A 2 15.73 12.29 15.03
CA LYS A 2 15.67 10.86 14.71
C LYS A 2 14.47 10.26 15.45
N ALA A 3 13.66 9.47 14.76
CA ALA A 3 12.48 8.81 15.33
C ALA A 3 12.47 7.32 14.94
N ASP A 4 11.76 6.50 15.73
CA ASP A 4 11.60 5.07 15.50
C ASP A 4 10.16 4.66 15.86
N LEU A 5 9.51 3.88 14.98
CA LEU A 5 8.12 3.44 15.16
C LEU A 5 7.88 2.78 16.51
N LEU A 6 8.85 2.04 17.02
CA LEU A 6 8.72 1.27 18.26
C LEU A 6 9.21 2.01 19.50
N LEU A 7 9.88 3.16 19.34
CA LEU A 7 10.30 4.00 20.46
C LEU A 7 9.21 5.01 20.80
N GLU A 8 8.52 4.77 21.91
CA GLU A 8 7.43 5.61 22.40
C GLU A 8 7.86 7.09 22.52
N GLY A 9 7.04 7.99 21.98
CA GLY A 9 7.27 9.44 22.05
C GLY A 9 8.39 9.96 21.14
N SER A 10 9.07 9.10 20.37
CA SER A 10 10.16 9.53 19.49
C SER A 10 9.73 10.45 18.33
N PHE A 11 8.42 10.58 18.09
CA PHE A 11 7.84 11.51 17.12
C PHE A 11 7.32 12.82 17.75
N ASP A 12 7.33 12.96 19.08
CA ASP A 12 6.77 14.13 19.77
C ASP A 12 7.44 15.43 19.27
N GLU A 13 8.78 15.46 19.21
CA GLU A 13 9.55 16.61 18.72
C GLU A 13 9.29 16.91 17.23
N ALA A 14 9.04 15.87 16.43
CA ALA A 14 8.83 16.00 14.98
C ALA A 14 7.46 16.59 14.63
N ILE A 15 6.47 16.33 15.47
CA ILE A 15 5.08 16.66 15.24
C ILE A 15 4.71 17.97 15.93
N GLU A 16 5.44 18.39 16.96
CA GLU A 16 5.19 19.69 17.58
C GLU A 16 5.39 20.84 16.57
N GLY A 17 4.38 21.69 16.44
CA GLY A 17 4.41 22.88 15.58
C GLY A 17 4.07 22.64 14.10
N VAL A 18 3.71 21.41 13.69
CA VAL A 18 3.26 21.15 12.31
C VAL A 18 1.72 21.21 12.19
N ASP A 19 1.24 21.60 11.01
CA ASP A 19 -0.20 21.61 10.68
C ASP A 19 -0.72 20.22 10.29
N GLY A 20 0.13 19.34 9.76
CA GLY A 20 -0.29 18.04 9.23
C GLY A 20 0.81 16.99 9.29
N VAL A 21 0.41 15.73 9.48
CA VAL A 21 1.32 14.57 9.53
C VAL A 21 0.95 13.56 8.44
N PHE A 22 1.94 13.15 7.65
CA PHE A 22 1.84 11.99 6.77
C PHE A 22 2.47 10.78 7.43
N HIS A 23 1.67 9.86 7.95
CA HIS A 23 2.16 8.61 8.51
C HIS A 23 2.24 7.54 7.43
N THR A 24 3.41 7.44 6.79
CA THR A 24 3.69 6.48 5.70
C THR A 24 4.54 5.29 6.16
N ALA A 25 5.21 5.41 7.31
CA ALA A 25 6.20 4.46 7.78
C ALA A 25 5.52 3.15 8.25
N SER A 26 5.95 2.03 7.68
CA SER A 26 5.44 0.71 8.03
C SER A 26 6.47 -0.33 7.61
N PRO A 27 6.64 -1.43 8.38
CA PRO A 27 7.29 -2.60 7.83
C PRO A 27 6.50 -3.09 6.62
N VAL A 28 7.20 -3.57 5.59
CA VAL A 28 6.63 -4.31 4.46
C VAL A 28 7.41 -5.60 4.34
N LEU A 29 6.70 -6.70 4.07
CA LEU A 29 7.19 -8.07 4.09
C LEU A 29 8.64 -8.24 3.58
N VAL A 30 9.42 -8.96 4.40
CA VAL A 30 10.64 -9.66 3.99
C VAL A 30 10.26 -11.13 3.80
N PRO A 31 10.48 -11.74 2.63
CA PRO A 31 10.29 -13.18 2.48
C PRO A 31 11.10 -13.96 3.53
N TYR A 32 10.52 -15.02 4.08
CA TYR A 32 11.17 -15.96 5.03
C TYR A 32 11.41 -15.48 6.46
N ASP A 33 10.68 -14.45 6.90
CA ASP A 33 10.72 -14.04 8.31
C ASP A 33 10.04 -15.07 9.22
N THR A 34 10.80 -15.63 10.16
CA THR A 34 10.28 -16.61 11.14
C THR A 34 9.57 -15.93 12.31
N ASN A 35 9.71 -14.61 12.48
CA ASN A 35 9.08 -13.84 13.56
C ASN A 35 8.16 -12.73 13.00
N ILE A 36 7.16 -13.16 12.25
CA ILE A 36 6.11 -12.31 11.66
C ILE A 36 5.45 -11.40 12.70
N GLN A 37 5.30 -11.88 13.93
CA GLN A 37 4.71 -11.09 15.01
C GLN A 37 5.58 -9.87 15.32
N GLU A 38 6.86 -10.06 15.64
CA GLU A 38 7.76 -8.98 16.05
C GLU A 38 8.22 -8.09 14.90
N ASN A 39 8.36 -8.63 13.69
CA ASN A 39 8.97 -7.90 12.57
C ASN A 39 7.94 -7.25 11.63
N LEU A 40 6.68 -7.66 11.67
CA LEU A 40 5.63 -7.14 10.79
C LEU A 40 4.39 -6.66 11.54
N ILE A 41 3.76 -7.54 12.33
CA ILE A 41 2.45 -7.24 12.93
C ILE A 41 2.59 -6.17 14.01
N ASP A 42 3.49 -6.40 14.97
CA ASP A 42 3.71 -5.48 16.09
C ASP A 42 4.18 -4.09 15.62
N PRO A 43 5.19 -3.94 14.75
CA PRO A 43 5.64 -2.62 14.34
C PRO A 43 4.61 -1.89 13.47
N CYS A 44 3.80 -2.59 12.69
CA CYS A 44 2.71 -1.98 11.94
C CYS A 44 1.65 -1.40 12.88
N ILE A 45 1.20 -2.16 13.89
CA ILE A 45 0.15 -1.73 14.82
C ILE A 45 0.69 -0.73 15.84
N LYS A 46 1.74 -1.11 16.60
CA LYS A 46 2.32 -0.27 17.65
C LYS A 46 2.93 1.00 17.08
N GLY A 47 3.58 0.93 15.92
CA GLY A 47 4.12 2.11 15.24
C GLY A 47 3.05 3.12 14.85
N THR A 48 1.93 2.64 14.30
CA THR A 48 0.78 3.51 13.98
C THR A 48 0.20 4.16 15.22
N LEU A 49 0.03 3.40 16.29
CA LEU A 49 -0.44 3.93 17.57
C LEU A 49 0.53 4.94 18.18
N ASN A 50 1.84 4.70 18.09
CA ASN A 50 2.87 5.59 18.61
C ASN A 50 2.82 6.96 17.92
N VAL A 51 2.81 6.99 16.59
CA VAL A 51 2.70 8.23 15.81
C VAL A 51 1.41 8.98 16.16
N LEU A 52 0.26 8.28 16.21
CA LEU A 52 -1.00 8.92 16.56
C LEU A 52 -1.04 9.41 18.01
N ASN A 53 -0.37 8.73 18.94
CA ASN A 53 -0.26 9.20 20.32
C ASN A 53 0.60 10.46 20.42
N SER A 54 1.64 10.63 19.59
CA SER A 54 2.36 11.89 19.45
C SER A 54 1.47 12.97 18.83
N CYS A 55 0.69 12.65 17.79
CA CYS A 55 -0.28 13.56 17.19
C CYS A 55 -1.29 14.13 18.20
N LYS A 56 -1.75 13.34 19.17
CA LYS A 56 -2.67 13.80 20.23
C LYS A 56 -2.11 14.92 21.09
N LYS A 57 -0.79 14.94 21.26
CA LYS A 57 -0.11 15.91 22.14
C LYS A 57 0.10 17.26 21.44
N ALA A 58 0.18 17.25 20.11
CA ALA A 58 0.48 18.42 19.32
C ALA A 58 -0.74 19.31 19.12
N SER A 59 -0.73 20.49 19.75
CA SER A 59 -1.84 21.44 19.70
C SER A 59 -2.02 22.14 18.34
N SER A 60 -0.98 22.18 17.51
CA SER A 60 -0.99 22.79 16.18
C SER A 60 -1.58 21.89 15.09
N LEU A 61 -1.72 20.59 15.37
CA LEU A 61 -2.05 19.59 14.37
C LEU A 61 -3.50 19.72 13.92
N LYS A 62 -3.70 19.84 12.61
CA LYS A 62 -5.02 19.93 11.98
C LYS A 62 -5.46 18.61 11.39
N ARG A 63 -4.56 17.85 10.76
CA ARG A 63 -4.90 16.60 10.06
C ARG A 63 -3.78 15.58 10.06
N VAL A 64 -4.15 14.31 10.14
CA VAL A 64 -3.26 13.17 9.89
C VAL A 64 -3.72 12.46 8.61
N VAL A 65 -2.77 12.25 7.69
CA VAL A 65 -2.96 11.37 6.54
C VAL A 65 -2.20 10.07 6.79
N LEU A 66 -2.92 8.96 6.91
CA LEU A 66 -2.36 7.63 7.13
C LEU A 66 -2.27 6.84 5.82
N THR A 67 -1.09 6.28 5.53
CA THR A 67 -0.93 5.31 4.43
C THR A 67 -1.29 3.90 4.92
N SER A 68 -2.52 3.49 4.62
CA SER A 68 -2.95 2.11 4.75
C SER A 68 -2.68 1.35 3.44
N SER A 69 -3.57 0.44 3.02
CA SER A 69 -3.41 -0.33 1.79
C SER A 69 -4.75 -0.89 1.33
N CYS A 70 -4.90 -1.18 0.03
CA CYS A 70 -5.99 -2.03 -0.46
C CYS A 70 -5.97 -3.46 0.13
N SER A 71 -4.85 -3.89 0.72
CA SER A 71 -4.80 -5.13 1.49
C SER A 71 -5.69 -5.10 2.75
N SER A 72 -6.08 -3.93 3.25
CA SER A 72 -7.08 -3.81 4.33
C SER A 72 -8.53 -3.80 3.83
N ILE A 73 -8.74 -4.00 2.52
CA ILE A 73 -10.05 -3.95 1.85
C ILE A 73 -10.43 -5.30 1.21
N ARG A 74 -9.48 -5.92 0.51
CA ARG A 74 -9.80 -6.94 -0.52
C ARG A 74 -9.91 -8.39 -0.07
N TYR A 75 -9.41 -8.73 1.12
CA TYR A 75 -9.30 -10.14 1.53
C TYR A 75 -10.50 -10.58 2.34
N ARG A 76 -11.44 -11.22 1.67
CA ARG A 76 -12.74 -11.61 2.22
C ARG A 76 -13.33 -12.77 1.42
N TYR A 77 -14.13 -13.59 2.08
CA TYR A 77 -14.72 -14.80 1.48
C TYR A 77 -15.76 -14.50 0.40
N ASP A 78 -16.43 -13.35 0.47
CA ASP A 78 -17.53 -12.92 -0.41
C ASP A 78 -17.09 -11.86 -1.45
N VAL A 79 -15.79 -11.77 -1.75
CA VAL A 79 -15.21 -10.71 -2.60
C VAL A 79 -15.86 -10.63 -3.98
N GLN A 80 -16.22 -11.74 -4.60
CA GLN A 80 -16.84 -11.77 -5.92
C GLN A 80 -18.27 -11.22 -5.91
N GLN A 81 -18.96 -11.32 -4.79
CA GLN A 81 -20.34 -10.87 -4.61
C GLN A 81 -20.42 -9.37 -4.33
N VAL A 82 -19.36 -8.78 -3.77
CA VAL A 82 -19.34 -7.37 -3.35
C VAL A 82 -18.47 -6.47 -4.23
N SER A 83 -17.81 -7.02 -5.25
CA SER A 83 -17.03 -6.24 -6.21
C SER A 83 -17.95 -5.35 -7.08
N PRO A 84 -17.60 -4.07 -7.37
CA PRO A 84 -16.34 -3.40 -7.06
C PRO A 84 -16.17 -3.06 -5.57
N LEU A 85 -14.97 -3.31 -5.06
CA LEU A 85 -14.59 -2.98 -3.70
C LEU A 85 -14.32 -1.47 -3.58
N ASN A 86 -14.83 -0.88 -2.50
CA ASN A 86 -14.70 0.54 -2.19
C ASN A 86 -14.36 0.75 -0.71
N GLU A 87 -14.33 2.00 -0.25
CA GLU A 87 -13.96 2.43 1.10
C GLU A 87 -14.77 1.81 2.24
N SER A 88 -15.98 1.30 1.98
CA SER A 88 -16.82 0.68 3.01
C SER A 88 -16.42 -0.77 3.33
N HIS A 89 -15.64 -1.40 2.46
CA HIS A 89 -15.24 -2.80 2.59
C HIS A 89 -13.97 -2.96 3.41
N TRP A 90 -13.92 -3.97 4.26
CA TRP A 90 -12.75 -4.33 5.05
C TRP A 90 -12.33 -5.77 4.75
N SER A 91 -11.03 -6.01 4.81
CA SER A 91 -10.50 -7.37 4.84
C SER A 91 -10.92 -8.07 6.13
N ASP A 92 -11.24 -9.36 6.04
CA ASP A 92 -11.53 -10.22 7.18
C ASP A 92 -10.21 -10.69 7.81
N PRO A 93 -9.94 -10.38 9.09
CA PRO A 93 -8.74 -10.85 9.76
C PRO A 93 -8.63 -12.37 9.85
N ASN A 94 -9.74 -13.12 9.85
CA ASN A 94 -9.73 -14.58 9.83
C ASN A 94 -9.31 -15.11 8.47
N TYR A 95 -9.88 -14.58 7.37
CA TYR A 95 -9.42 -14.87 6.01
C TYR A 95 -7.90 -14.65 5.89
N CYS A 96 -7.41 -13.54 6.42
CA CYS A 96 -5.98 -13.23 6.37
C CYS A 96 -5.13 -14.27 7.12
N LYS A 97 -5.61 -14.80 8.25
CA LYS A 97 -4.91 -15.85 9.01
C LYS A 97 -4.95 -17.19 8.28
N ASP A 98 -6.13 -17.58 7.78
CA ASP A 98 -6.35 -18.87 7.12
C ASP A 98 -5.43 -19.05 5.90
N TYR A 99 -5.10 -17.95 5.20
CA TYR A 99 -4.22 -17.93 4.03
C TYR A 99 -2.83 -17.33 4.27
N ASN A 100 -2.41 -17.13 5.53
CA ASN A 100 -1.09 -16.57 5.89
C ASN A 100 -0.78 -15.17 5.28
N LEU A 101 -1.80 -14.36 5.08
CA LEU A 101 -1.73 -13.00 4.52
C LEU A 101 -1.42 -11.97 5.62
N TRP A 102 -0.28 -12.14 6.28
CA TRP A 102 0.04 -11.40 7.50
C TRP A 102 0.22 -9.89 7.32
N TYR A 103 0.68 -9.44 6.15
CA TYR A 103 0.72 -8.00 5.84
C TYR A 103 -0.70 -7.41 5.73
N ALA A 104 -1.62 -8.14 5.11
CA ALA A 104 -3.02 -7.73 5.04
C ALA A 104 -3.65 -7.68 6.42
N TYR A 105 -3.41 -8.71 7.24
CA TYR A 105 -3.83 -8.72 8.65
C TYR A 105 -3.31 -7.49 9.40
N ALA A 106 -1.99 -7.26 9.38
CA ALA A 106 -1.35 -6.17 10.10
C ALA A 106 -1.88 -4.78 9.67
N LYS A 107 -1.99 -4.53 8.36
CA LYS A 107 -2.56 -3.27 7.84
C LYS A 107 -4.03 -3.10 8.19
N THR A 108 -4.82 -4.17 8.20
CA THR A 108 -6.23 -4.14 8.59
C THR A 108 -6.38 -3.73 10.06
N ILE A 109 -5.65 -4.39 10.95
CA ILE A 109 -5.74 -4.12 12.40
C ILE A 109 -5.17 -2.74 12.72
N ALA A 110 -4.02 -2.36 12.15
CA ALA A 110 -3.42 -1.05 12.39
C ALA A 110 -4.36 0.10 11.97
N GLU A 111 -5.04 -0.03 10.82
CA GLU A 111 -6.00 0.98 10.37
C GLU A 111 -7.25 1.04 11.26
N GLN A 112 -7.79 -0.11 11.68
CA GLN A 112 -8.91 -0.15 12.63
C GLN A 112 -8.57 0.51 13.97
N GLU A 113 -7.37 0.24 14.51
CA GLU A 113 -6.91 0.87 15.74
C GLU A 113 -6.63 2.36 15.55
N ALA A 114 -6.13 2.78 14.39
CA ALA A 114 -5.96 4.19 14.06
C ALA A 114 -7.29 4.94 14.09
N TRP A 115 -8.36 4.38 13.52
CA TRP A 115 -9.69 4.97 13.58
C TRP A 115 -10.22 5.09 15.01
N LYS A 116 -10.07 4.05 15.84
CA LYS A 116 -10.46 4.09 17.26
C LYS A 116 -9.73 5.20 18.02
N VAL A 117 -8.45 5.39 17.72
CA VAL A 117 -7.63 6.45 18.32
C VAL A 117 -8.10 7.83 17.86
N ALA A 118 -8.33 8.01 16.56
CA ALA A 118 -8.75 9.28 15.99
C ALA A 118 -10.12 9.71 16.56
N GLU A 119 -11.08 8.80 16.61
CA GLU A 119 -12.42 9.05 17.16
C GLU A 119 -12.36 9.49 18.63
N LYS A 120 -11.57 8.79 19.46
CA LYS A 120 -11.44 9.11 20.89
C LYS A 120 -10.73 10.42 21.18
N SER A 121 -9.90 10.90 20.25
CA SER A 121 -9.04 12.07 20.48
C SER A 121 -9.40 13.27 19.60
N GLY A 122 -10.43 13.16 18.76
CA GLY A 122 -10.85 14.22 17.86
C GLY A 122 -9.82 14.55 16.77
N ILE A 123 -8.91 13.61 16.45
CA ILE A 123 -7.96 13.80 15.35
C ILE A 123 -8.73 13.71 14.03
N ASP A 124 -8.59 14.71 13.16
CA ASP A 124 -9.01 14.61 11.77
C ASP A 124 -8.07 13.63 11.04
N LEU A 125 -8.55 12.41 10.83
CA LEU A 125 -7.82 11.34 10.17
C LEU A 125 -8.41 11.12 8.78
N VAL A 126 -7.54 11.17 7.77
CA VAL A 126 -7.85 10.71 6.41
C VAL A 126 -6.91 9.53 6.09
N VAL A 127 -7.46 8.45 5.56
CA VAL A 127 -6.68 7.25 5.23
C VAL A 127 -6.62 7.09 3.72
N VAL A 128 -5.42 6.98 3.16
CA VAL A 128 -5.22 6.61 1.75
C VAL A 128 -4.92 5.11 1.70
N ASN A 129 -5.68 4.38 0.88
CA ASN A 129 -5.54 2.95 0.66
C ASN A 129 -4.98 2.69 -0.75
N PRO A 130 -3.66 2.83 -0.97
CA PRO A 130 -3.06 2.51 -2.26
C PRO A 130 -3.09 1.00 -2.53
N SER A 131 -3.20 0.63 -3.81
CA SER A 131 -3.00 -0.74 -4.27
C SER A 131 -1.51 -1.05 -4.51
N PHE A 132 -1.16 -1.99 -5.40
CA PHE A 132 0.23 -2.35 -5.67
C PHE A 132 0.95 -1.19 -6.38
N VAL A 133 1.85 -0.51 -5.66
CA VAL A 133 2.47 0.74 -6.12
C VAL A 133 3.61 0.46 -7.10
N VAL A 134 3.48 0.98 -8.32
CA VAL A 134 4.45 0.81 -9.41
C VAL A 134 4.89 2.18 -9.92
N GLY A 135 6.13 2.30 -10.38
CA GLY A 135 6.63 3.53 -10.99
C GLY A 135 8.13 3.71 -10.76
N PRO A 136 8.68 4.89 -11.05
CA PRO A 136 10.10 5.14 -10.95
C PRO A 136 10.60 5.06 -9.50
N LEU A 137 11.83 4.59 -9.35
CA LEU A 137 12.50 4.47 -8.08
C LEU A 137 13.27 5.75 -7.76
N LEU A 138 12.96 6.43 -6.65
CA LEU A 138 13.82 7.54 -6.17
C LEU A 138 15.00 7.03 -5.34
N ALA A 139 14.77 6.05 -4.47
CA ALA A 139 15.79 5.49 -3.58
C ALA A 139 16.96 4.82 -4.34
N PRO A 140 18.14 4.65 -3.70
CA PRO A 140 19.26 3.97 -4.33
C PRO A 140 19.03 2.47 -4.53
N GLN A 141 18.11 1.88 -3.76
CA GLN A 141 17.76 0.46 -3.85
C GLN A 141 16.24 0.30 -4.01
N PRO A 142 15.77 -0.70 -4.78
CA PRO A 142 14.34 -0.92 -4.96
C PRO A 142 13.65 -1.24 -3.63
N THR A 143 12.43 -0.72 -3.45
CA THR A 143 11.56 -1.09 -2.32
C THR A 143 11.02 -2.50 -2.52
N SER A 144 10.37 -3.09 -1.51
CA SER A 144 9.81 -4.45 -1.55
C SER A 144 8.96 -4.74 -2.78
N THR A 145 8.04 -3.84 -3.12
CA THR A 145 7.16 -3.93 -4.31
C THR A 145 7.97 -3.94 -5.61
N LEU A 146 8.98 -3.07 -5.71
CA LEU A 146 9.84 -2.97 -6.89
C LEU A 146 10.84 -4.14 -6.99
N LEU A 147 11.32 -4.67 -5.86
CA LEU A 147 12.11 -5.90 -5.82
C LEU A 147 11.33 -7.10 -6.38
N LEU A 148 10.03 -7.19 -6.07
CA LEU A 148 9.18 -8.23 -6.64
C LEU A 148 9.06 -8.09 -8.17
N ILE A 149 8.82 -6.88 -8.68
CA ILE A 149 8.77 -6.61 -10.12
C ILE A 149 10.11 -6.99 -10.77
N LEU A 150 11.23 -6.53 -10.21
CA LEU A 150 12.56 -6.82 -10.72
C LEU A 150 12.85 -8.33 -10.74
N ALA A 151 12.51 -9.04 -9.67
CA ALA A 151 12.70 -10.50 -9.59
C ALA A 151 11.86 -11.25 -10.62
N VAL A 152 10.61 -10.80 -10.85
CA VAL A 152 9.73 -11.36 -11.89
C VAL A 152 10.28 -11.11 -13.29
N ILE A 153 10.75 -9.90 -13.61
CA ILE A 153 11.28 -9.56 -14.94
C ILE A 153 12.61 -10.28 -15.22
N THR A 154 13.46 -10.40 -14.20
CA THR A 154 14.78 -11.03 -14.33
C THR A 154 14.75 -12.56 -14.21
N GLY A 155 13.59 -13.18 -13.96
CA GLY A 155 13.48 -14.63 -13.84
C GLY A 155 14.28 -15.21 -12.66
N ARG A 156 14.49 -14.41 -11.60
CA ARG A 156 15.33 -14.76 -10.44
C ARG A 156 14.54 -15.21 -9.21
N LYS A 157 13.21 -15.19 -9.29
CA LYS A 157 12.28 -15.58 -8.22
C LYS A 157 11.96 -17.09 -8.27
N GLY A 158 11.96 -17.70 -9.46
CA GLY A 158 11.57 -19.09 -9.74
C GLY A 158 10.07 -19.30 -9.99
N GLU A 159 9.23 -18.34 -9.58
CA GLU A 159 7.81 -18.29 -9.87
C GLU A 159 7.28 -16.84 -9.78
N TYR A 160 6.23 -16.52 -10.53
CA TYR A 160 5.48 -15.27 -10.36
C TYR A 160 4.28 -15.46 -9.42
N PRO A 161 3.81 -14.42 -8.73
CA PRO A 161 2.71 -14.55 -7.78
C PRO A 161 1.39 -14.94 -8.47
N ASN A 162 0.72 -15.96 -7.94
CA ASN A 162 -0.69 -16.24 -8.25
C ASN A 162 -1.58 -15.23 -7.50
N THR A 163 -1.64 -14.01 -8.02
CA THR A 163 -2.32 -12.89 -7.36
C THR A 163 -2.98 -12.00 -8.39
N THR A 164 -4.29 -11.77 -8.23
CA THR A 164 -5.03 -10.70 -8.91
C THR A 164 -5.08 -9.51 -7.96
N VAL A 165 -4.53 -8.35 -8.32
CA VAL A 165 -4.43 -7.17 -7.44
C VAL A 165 -4.61 -5.87 -8.22
N GLY A 166 -5.05 -4.82 -7.53
CA GLY A 166 -5.00 -3.45 -8.07
C GLY A 166 -3.56 -2.96 -8.22
N PHE A 167 -3.31 -2.14 -9.23
CA PHE A 167 -2.06 -1.43 -9.45
C PHE A 167 -2.31 0.07 -9.47
N VAL A 168 -1.34 0.84 -8.99
CA VAL A 168 -1.39 2.31 -8.96
C VAL A 168 -0.01 2.91 -9.15
N HIS A 169 0.08 4.04 -9.84
CA HIS A 169 1.35 4.71 -10.04
C HIS A 169 1.83 5.41 -8.76
N ILE A 170 3.14 5.45 -8.50
CA ILE A 170 3.70 6.16 -7.35
C ILE A 170 3.30 7.64 -7.31
N ASP A 171 3.33 8.35 -8.44
CA ASP A 171 2.91 9.76 -8.47
C ASP A 171 1.42 9.92 -8.17
N ASP A 172 0.57 8.97 -8.60
CA ASP A 172 -0.86 9.03 -8.32
C ASP A 172 -1.09 8.85 -6.80
N VAL A 173 -0.30 8.00 -6.15
CA VAL A 173 -0.32 7.83 -4.69
C VAL A 173 0.17 9.10 -3.99
N VAL A 174 1.24 9.75 -4.48
CA VAL A 174 1.72 11.02 -3.93
C VAL A 174 0.65 12.10 -4.04
N SER A 175 0.05 12.27 -5.22
CA SER A 175 -1.05 13.20 -5.44
C SER A 175 -2.25 12.89 -4.55
N ALA A 176 -2.58 11.62 -4.34
CA ALA A 176 -3.65 11.20 -3.44
C ALA A 176 -3.40 11.60 -1.98
N HIS A 177 -2.16 11.49 -1.50
CA HIS A 177 -1.81 11.92 -0.14
C HIS A 177 -1.89 13.45 -0.01
N ILE A 178 -1.33 14.18 -0.98
CA ILE A 178 -1.41 15.65 -0.99
C ILE A 178 -2.87 16.11 -0.98
N LEU A 179 -3.70 15.52 -1.86
CA LEU A 179 -5.12 15.82 -1.91
C LEU A 179 -5.84 15.50 -0.59
N ALA A 180 -5.54 14.37 0.03
CA ALA A 180 -6.08 14.00 1.34
C ALA A 180 -5.73 15.02 2.44
N MET A 181 -4.54 15.61 2.37
CA MET A 181 -4.10 16.63 3.33
C MET A 181 -4.75 17.99 3.08
N GLU A 182 -4.77 18.44 1.83
CA GLU A 182 -5.10 19.82 1.46
C GLU A 182 -6.59 20.06 1.20
N GLU A 183 -7.34 19.04 0.76
CA GLU A 183 -8.76 19.21 0.42
C GLU A 183 -9.62 19.14 1.69
N ASN A 184 -10.32 20.23 2.01
CA ASN A 184 -11.13 20.33 3.23
C ASN A 184 -12.24 19.26 3.29
N ASN A 185 -12.79 18.86 2.14
CA ASN A 185 -13.84 17.85 2.06
C ASN A 185 -13.31 16.40 2.07
N ALA A 186 -11.99 16.19 2.02
CA ALA A 186 -11.40 14.87 2.15
C ALA A 186 -11.66 14.32 3.55
N SER A 187 -12.22 13.11 3.63
CA SER A 187 -12.61 12.48 4.89
C SER A 187 -12.68 10.97 4.77
N GLY A 188 -12.50 10.27 5.89
CA GLY A 188 -12.60 8.81 5.91
C GLY A 188 -11.46 8.13 5.15
N ARG A 189 -11.78 6.97 4.57
CA ARG A 189 -10.86 6.22 3.71
C ARG A 189 -10.93 6.72 2.27
N LEU A 190 -9.87 6.54 1.49
CA LEU A 190 -9.77 6.90 0.09
C LEU A 190 -9.05 5.79 -0.67
N VAL A 191 -9.76 5.05 -1.52
CA VAL A 191 -9.15 4.03 -2.38
C VAL A 191 -8.35 4.73 -3.50
N CYS A 192 -7.08 4.35 -3.62
CA CYS A 192 -6.19 4.84 -4.67
C CYS A 192 -5.66 3.66 -5.49
N SER A 193 -6.44 3.27 -6.51
CA SER A 193 -6.14 2.13 -7.38
C SER A 193 -6.61 2.40 -8.81
N SER A 194 -5.78 2.10 -9.81
CA SER A 194 -6.10 2.30 -11.23
C SER A 194 -6.79 1.08 -11.83
N SER A 195 -6.02 0.00 -12.02
CA SER A 195 -6.45 -1.18 -12.77
C SER A 195 -6.17 -2.44 -11.95
N VAL A 196 -7.06 -3.42 -11.99
CA VAL A 196 -6.84 -4.74 -11.39
C VAL A 196 -6.41 -5.70 -12.49
N ALA A 197 -5.35 -6.46 -12.25
CA ALA A 197 -4.87 -7.48 -13.18
C ALA A 197 -4.24 -8.66 -12.41
N HIS A 198 -4.24 -9.82 -13.03
CA HIS A 198 -3.42 -10.94 -12.60
C HIS A 198 -1.96 -10.77 -13.07
N TRP A 199 -0.99 -11.27 -12.31
CA TRP A 199 0.43 -11.17 -12.70
C TRP A 199 0.77 -11.81 -14.04
N SER A 200 0.01 -12.81 -14.50
CA SER A 200 0.19 -13.37 -15.85
C SER A 200 -0.09 -12.33 -16.93
N GLU A 201 -1.12 -11.51 -16.77
CA GLU A 201 -1.47 -10.45 -17.71
C GLU A 201 -0.38 -9.36 -17.74
N ILE A 202 0.17 -9.03 -16.56
CA ILE A 202 1.31 -8.11 -16.45
C ILE A 202 2.54 -8.67 -17.19
N ILE A 203 2.85 -9.95 -16.99
CA ILE A 203 4.01 -10.59 -17.65
C ILE A 203 3.82 -10.64 -19.16
N GLU A 204 2.62 -10.96 -19.64
CA GLU A 204 2.30 -10.97 -21.08
C GLU A 204 2.45 -9.57 -21.70
N MET A 205 1.89 -8.54 -21.04
CA MET A 205 2.05 -7.13 -21.44
C MET A 205 3.53 -6.75 -21.51
N LEU A 206 4.31 -7.11 -20.49
CA LEU A 206 5.72 -6.78 -20.43
C LEU A 206 6.55 -7.53 -21.48
N LYS A 207 6.28 -8.82 -21.72
CA LYS A 207 6.96 -9.61 -22.77
C LYS A 207 6.74 -9.03 -24.16
N ALA A 208 5.55 -8.51 -24.44
CA ALA A 208 5.26 -7.87 -25.73
C ALA A 208 6.10 -6.61 -25.96
N LYS A 209 6.37 -5.83 -24.90
CA LYS A 209 7.08 -4.55 -24.98
C LYS A 209 8.59 -4.67 -24.77
N TYR A 210 9.02 -5.60 -23.91
CA TYR A 210 10.41 -5.80 -23.48
C TYR A 210 10.84 -7.27 -23.62
N PRO A 211 10.82 -7.85 -24.84
CA PRO A 211 10.99 -9.29 -25.06
C PRO A 211 12.39 -9.85 -24.73
N SER A 212 13.38 -8.98 -24.51
CA SER A 212 14.76 -9.40 -24.21
C SER A 212 14.98 -9.90 -22.78
N TYR A 213 14.07 -9.59 -21.86
CA TYR A 213 14.17 -10.07 -20.48
C TYR A 213 13.63 -11.50 -20.33
N PRO A 214 14.17 -12.31 -19.41
CA PRO A 214 13.82 -13.72 -19.30
C PRO A 214 12.40 -13.97 -18.78
N TYR A 215 11.92 -13.14 -17.85
CA TYR A 215 10.66 -13.29 -17.10
C TYR A 215 10.48 -14.62 -16.37
N GLU A 216 9.78 -14.57 -15.24
CA GLU A 216 9.18 -15.77 -14.67
C GLU A 216 8.11 -16.36 -15.60
N ASN A 217 8.02 -17.69 -15.60
CA ASN A 217 7.08 -18.43 -16.44
C ASN A 217 6.23 -19.46 -15.67
N LYS A 218 6.49 -19.63 -14.37
CA LYS A 218 5.76 -20.53 -13.49
C LYS A 218 4.91 -19.74 -12.52
N CYS A 219 3.60 -20.01 -12.48
CA CYS A 219 2.71 -19.43 -11.47
C CYS A 219 2.96 -20.08 -10.11
N SER A 220 2.96 -19.30 -9.03
CA SER A 220 3.01 -19.85 -7.67
C SER A 220 1.74 -20.64 -7.35
N SER A 221 1.81 -21.54 -6.38
CA SER A 221 0.65 -22.31 -5.90
C SER A 221 0.02 -21.72 -4.64
N GLN A 222 0.31 -20.45 -4.31
CA GLN A 222 -0.26 -19.81 -3.13
C GLN A 222 -1.78 -19.64 -3.29
N GLU A 223 -2.52 -20.07 -2.28
CA GLU A 223 -3.98 -19.92 -2.22
C GLU A 223 -4.37 -18.66 -1.43
N GLY A 224 -5.58 -18.17 -1.67
CA GLY A 224 -6.17 -17.03 -0.95
C GLY A 224 -5.72 -15.64 -1.42
N ASP A 225 -4.69 -15.54 -2.27
CA ASP A 225 -4.25 -14.23 -2.81
C ASP A 225 -4.80 -13.93 -4.22
N ASN A 226 -5.18 -14.97 -4.98
CA ASN A 226 -5.84 -14.82 -6.27
C ASN A 226 -7.37 -14.75 -6.13
N ASN A 227 -7.87 -13.57 -5.80
CA ASN A 227 -9.31 -13.31 -5.77
C ASN A 227 -9.67 -12.28 -6.85
N PRO A 228 -10.33 -12.67 -7.95
CA PRO A 228 -10.79 -11.70 -8.95
C PRO A 228 -11.72 -10.65 -8.34
N HIS A 229 -11.41 -9.37 -8.57
CA HIS A 229 -12.16 -8.21 -8.07
C HIS A 229 -11.86 -6.97 -8.93
N SER A 230 -12.58 -5.89 -8.68
CA SER A 230 -12.25 -4.54 -9.15
C SER A 230 -12.24 -3.58 -7.95
N MET A 231 -11.52 -2.47 -8.08
CA MET A 231 -11.45 -1.41 -7.06
C MET A 231 -12.15 -0.15 -7.57
N ASP A 232 -12.95 0.48 -6.71
CA ASP A 232 -13.62 1.76 -6.99
C ASP A 232 -12.83 2.91 -6.36
N SER A 233 -12.15 3.70 -7.20
CA SER A 233 -11.44 4.92 -6.81
C SER A 233 -12.27 6.20 -7.05
N SER A 234 -13.58 6.08 -7.29
CA SER A 234 -14.43 7.22 -7.67
C SER A 234 -14.46 8.30 -6.60
N LYS A 235 -14.31 7.95 -5.32
CA LYS A 235 -14.34 8.92 -4.23
C LYS A 235 -13.18 9.91 -4.33
N ILE A 236 -11.95 9.43 -4.51
CA ILE A 236 -10.79 10.31 -4.61
C ILE A 236 -10.74 11.06 -5.95
N ILE A 237 -11.24 10.46 -7.02
CA ILE A 237 -11.39 11.14 -8.33
C ILE A 237 -12.37 12.32 -8.22
N LYS A 238 -13.50 12.15 -7.50
CA LYS A 238 -14.47 13.23 -7.24
C LYS A 238 -13.89 14.37 -6.40
N LEU A 239 -12.87 14.11 -5.59
CA LEU A 239 -12.13 15.15 -4.85
C LEU A 239 -11.14 15.93 -5.75
N GLY A 240 -10.95 15.52 -7.00
CA GLY A 240 -10.07 16.21 -7.95
C GLY A 240 -8.76 15.50 -8.25
N LEU A 241 -8.60 14.23 -7.85
CA LEU A 241 -7.43 13.47 -8.28
C LEU A 241 -7.42 13.36 -9.81
N PRO A 242 -6.29 13.64 -10.49
CA PRO A 242 -6.18 13.49 -11.94
C PRO A 242 -6.47 12.05 -12.40
N PRO A 243 -6.74 11.86 -13.70
CA PRO A 243 -6.87 10.52 -14.27
C PRO A 243 -5.67 9.65 -13.91
N LEU A 244 -5.96 8.49 -13.33
CA LEU A 244 -4.95 7.52 -12.92
C LEU A 244 -4.21 6.96 -14.13
N ARG A 245 -2.91 6.73 -14.00
CA ARG A 245 -2.08 6.16 -15.07
C ARG A 245 -2.52 4.74 -15.41
N THR A 246 -2.21 4.28 -16.61
CA THR A 246 -2.50 2.91 -17.07
C THR A 246 -1.41 1.94 -16.61
N LEU A 247 -1.71 0.63 -16.64
CA LEU A 247 -0.70 -0.42 -16.39
C LEU A 247 0.54 -0.26 -17.28
N ASP A 248 0.34 0.01 -18.57
CA ASP A 248 1.45 0.20 -19.51
C ASP A 248 2.37 1.35 -19.06
N GLN A 249 1.81 2.52 -18.75
CA GLN A 249 2.58 3.68 -18.28
C GLN A 249 3.36 3.38 -17.00
N MET A 250 2.69 2.77 -16.01
CA MET A 250 3.30 2.48 -14.72
C MET A 250 4.51 1.56 -14.85
N PHE A 251 4.33 0.46 -15.56
CA PHE A 251 5.38 -0.53 -15.72
C PHE A 251 6.49 -0.06 -16.67
N ASP A 252 6.16 0.78 -17.66
CA ASP A 252 7.14 1.42 -18.53
C ASP A 252 8.08 2.34 -17.74
N ASP A 253 7.53 3.21 -16.91
CA ASP A 253 8.30 4.12 -16.07
C ASP A 253 9.16 3.35 -15.04
N CYS A 254 8.60 2.26 -14.48
CA CYS A 254 9.34 1.36 -13.59
C CYS A 254 10.55 0.70 -14.29
N ILE A 255 10.35 0.15 -15.49
CA ILE A 255 11.42 -0.54 -16.23
C ILE A 255 12.51 0.44 -16.67
N LYS A 256 12.13 1.60 -17.20
CA LYS A 256 13.09 2.67 -17.55
C LYS A 256 13.91 3.07 -16.33
N SER A 257 13.27 3.25 -15.18
CA SER A 257 13.97 3.57 -13.94
C SER A 257 14.96 2.48 -13.51
N PHE A 258 14.64 1.20 -13.70
CA PHE A 258 15.59 0.11 -13.47
C PHE A 258 16.78 0.14 -14.43
N GLN A 259 16.56 0.39 -15.72
CA GLN A 259 17.61 0.50 -16.72
C GLN A 259 18.56 1.67 -16.42
N GLU A 260 18.00 2.85 -16.13
CA GLU A 260 18.77 4.05 -15.78
C GLU A 260 19.65 3.87 -14.55
N LYS A 261 19.22 3.03 -13.60
CA LYS A 261 19.96 2.72 -12.37
C LYS A 261 20.82 1.46 -12.46
N GLY A 262 20.86 0.78 -13.61
CA GLY A 262 21.67 -0.41 -13.84
C GLY A 262 21.17 -1.68 -13.13
N PHE A 263 19.87 -1.75 -12.82
CA PHE A 263 19.24 -2.98 -12.31
C PHE A 263 18.79 -3.93 -13.42
N LEU A 264 18.53 -3.39 -14.62
CA LEU A 264 18.13 -4.10 -15.84
C LEU A 264 18.98 -3.71 -17.05
#